data_AF-A0A9D9IQJ4-F1
#
_entry.id   AF-A0A9D9IQJ4-F1
#
_cell.length_a   1.000
_cell.length_b   1.000
_cell.length_c   1.000
_cell.angle_alpha   90.00
_cell.angle_beta   90.00
_cell.angle_gamma   90.00
#
_symmetry.space_group_name_H-M   'P 1'
#
loop_
_entity.id
_entity.type
_entity.pdbx_description
1 polymer ?
#
loop_
_entity_poly.entity_id
_entity_poly.type
_entity_poly.pdbx_seq_one_letter_code
_entity_poly.pdbx_strand_id
1 'polypeptide(L)'
;MAEETDRHNVRDSDEFEALRNLYASYRFEIDNLWKRSSILSVFVGLFFVGYGQLALRMLDNLGNEEKLADSAICNALICGIAFVAIVFSVIWIMTAKASKGWQEVYQRKIEEYEDNLLKTDWTYKLANNTGGKDFFDCILSTMPGRFSVSRINTLIGIVLFWIWLSILVVHLFIVRIIACDENVLYYLPVAANKLLFIVLIVIIVWLLPRSLRSSKLGRNNIIENNKHTRYSAVGRRNGVCILWRFGGSRFTNQY
;
A
#
# COMPACT_ATOMS: atom_id res chain seq x y z
N MET A 1 -17.11 -46.43 20.93
CA MET A 1 -17.24 -46.34 19.45
C MET A 1 -18.28 -45.31 19.03
N ALA A 2 -19.58 -45.46 19.33
CA ALA A 2 -20.58 -44.47 18.90
C ALA A 2 -20.34 -43.03 19.41
N GLU A 3 -19.96 -42.85 20.68
CA GLU A 3 -19.66 -41.54 21.27
C GLU A 3 -18.42 -40.85 20.67
N GLU A 4 -17.45 -41.65 20.21
CA GLU A 4 -16.21 -41.14 19.63
C GLU A 4 -16.41 -40.69 18.17
N THR A 5 -17.23 -41.44 17.43
CA THR A 5 -17.67 -41.06 16.08
C THR A 5 -18.53 -39.80 16.11
N ASP A 6 -19.43 -39.66 17.08
CA ASP A 6 -20.26 -38.47 17.26
C ASP A 6 -19.42 -37.22 17.59
N ARG A 7 -18.46 -37.34 18.52
CA ARG A 7 -17.50 -36.25 18.81
C ARG A 7 -16.66 -35.84 17.60
N HIS A 8 -16.27 -36.79 16.75
CA HIS A 8 -15.53 -36.48 15.53
C HIS A 8 -16.40 -35.69 14.54
N ASN A 9 -17.65 -36.10 14.35
CA ASN A 9 -18.59 -35.45 13.44
C ASN A 9 -18.94 -34.02 13.89
N VAL A 10 -19.14 -33.80 15.19
CA VAL A 10 -19.39 -32.46 15.75
C VAL A 10 -18.17 -31.55 15.53
N ARG A 11 -16.96 -32.03 15.82
CA ARG A 11 -15.74 -31.24 15.60
C ARG A 11 -15.54 -30.86 14.14
N ASP A 12 -15.75 -31.79 13.22
CA ASP A 12 -15.63 -31.50 11.79
C ASP A 12 -16.66 -30.43 11.37
N SER A 13 -17.88 -30.47 11.92
CA SER A 13 -18.91 -29.47 11.65
C SER A 13 -18.53 -28.06 12.14
N ASP A 14 -17.95 -27.95 13.33
CA ASP A 14 -17.45 -26.68 13.89
C ASP A 14 -16.30 -26.11 13.05
N GLU A 15 -15.40 -26.98 12.57
CA GLU A 15 -14.27 -26.60 11.72
C GLU A 15 -14.74 -26.12 10.33
N PHE A 16 -15.77 -26.73 9.74
CA PHE A 16 -16.40 -26.24 8.50
C PHE A 16 -17.06 -24.87 8.68
N GLU A 17 -17.73 -24.62 9.80
CA GLU A 17 -18.30 -23.32 10.11
C GLU A 17 -17.21 -22.25 10.28
N ALA A 18 -16.12 -22.59 10.98
CA ALA A 18 -14.96 -21.72 11.12
C ALA A 18 -14.35 -21.35 9.76
N LEU A 19 -14.19 -22.33 8.85
CA LEU A 19 -13.71 -22.11 7.50
C LEU A 19 -14.63 -21.17 6.70
N ARG A 20 -15.95 -21.38 6.79
CA ARG A 20 -16.94 -20.49 6.15
C ARG A 20 -16.84 -19.05 6.67
N ASN A 21 -16.67 -18.88 7.98
CA ASN A 21 -16.50 -17.57 8.61
C ASN A 21 -15.18 -16.89 8.20
N LEU A 22 -14.10 -17.66 8.00
CA LEU A 22 -12.84 -17.14 7.47
C LEU A 22 -13.01 -16.64 6.03
N TYR A 23 -13.69 -17.39 5.16
CA TYR A 23 -14.03 -16.95 3.81
C TYR A 23 -14.87 -15.68 3.78
N ALA A 24 -15.88 -15.59 4.65
CA ALA A 24 -16.68 -14.39 4.81
C ALA A 24 -15.83 -13.19 5.26
N SER A 25 -14.92 -13.40 6.21
CA SER A 25 -13.98 -12.38 6.70
C SER A 25 -13.00 -11.92 5.61
N TYR A 26 -12.48 -12.86 4.80
CA TYR A 26 -11.59 -12.55 3.68
C TYR A 26 -12.29 -11.70 2.62
N ARG A 27 -13.50 -12.10 2.20
CA ARG A 27 -14.32 -11.33 1.26
C ARG A 27 -14.66 -9.94 1.81
N PHE A 28 -15.06 -9.87 3.08
CA PHE A 28 -15.32 -8.61 3.77
C PHE A 28 -14.11 -7.67 3.71
N GLU A 29 -12.89 -8.18 3.92
CA GLU A 29 -11.68 -7.37 3.87
C GLU A 29 -11.38 -6.84 2.45
N ILE A 30 -11.65 -7.64 1.40
CA ILE A 30 -11.56 -7.18 0.00
C ILE A 30 -12.57 -6.06 -0.28
N ASP A 31 -13.82 -6.23 0.12
CA ASP A 31 -14.86 -5.21 -0.09
C ASP A 31 -14.53 -3.92 0.68
N ASN A 32 -14.02 -4.07 1.89
CA ASN A 32 -13.62 -2.98 2.77
C ASN A 32 -12.39 -2.23 2.23
N LEU A 33 -11.42 -2.92 1.61
CA LEU A 33 -10.31 -2.30 0.88
C LEU A 33 -10.83 -1.31 -0.16
N TRP A 34 -11.76 -1.74 -1.01
CA TRP A 34 -12.32 -0.90 -2.07
C TRP A 34 -13.17 0.24 -1.53
N LYS A 35 -13.97 0.01 -0.49
CA LYS A 35 -14.75 1.05 0.19
C LYS A 35 -13.87 2.14 0.80
N ARG A 36 -12.77 1.77 1.47
CA ARG A 36 -11.81 2.74 2.01
C ARG A 36 -11.13 3.53 0.89
N SER A 37 -10.76 2.84 -0.19
CA SER A 37 -10.15 3.44 -1.37
C SER A 37 -11.07 4.43 -2.09
N SER A 38 -12.37 4.15 -2.17
CA SER A 38 -13.32 5.06 -2.83
C SER A 38 -13.49 6.36 -2.04
N ILE A 39 -13.56 6.29 -0.71
CA ILE A 39 -13.60 7.47 0.16
C ILE A 39 -12.37 8.36 -0.08
N LEU A 40 -11.18 7.77 -0.12
CA LEU A 40 -9.94 8.51 -0.38
C LEU A 40 -9.94 9.16 -1.78
N SER A 41 -10.51 8.50 -2.80
CA SER A 41 -10.56 9.03 -4.17
C SER A 41 -11.34 10.35 -4.29
N VAL A 42 -12.39 10.52 -3.48
CA VAL A 42 -13.19 11.76 -3.46
C VAL A 42 -12.34 12.95 -2.98
N PHE A 43 -11.55 12.75 -1.92
CA PHE A 43 -10.64 13.79 -1.43
C PHE A 43 -9.55 14.13 -2.45
N VAL A 44 -9.02 13.13 -3.15
CA VAL A 44 -8.05 13.35 -4.23
C VAL A 44 -8.67 14.20 -5.35
N GLY A 45 -9.92 13.90 -5.74
CA GLY A 45 -10.67 14.73 -6.69
C GLY A 45 -10.79 16.18 -6.23
N LEU A 46 -11.11 16.41 -4.95
CA LEU A 46 -11.19 17.75 -4.37
C LEU A 46 -9.86 18.51 -4.44
N PHE A 47 -8.73 17.83 -4.17
CA PHE A 47 -7.42 18.46 -4.29
C PHE A 47 -7.09 18.86 -5.73
N PHE A 48 -7.43 18.02 -6.72
CA PHE A 48 -7.22 18.37 -8.14
C PHE A 48 -8.08 19.56 -8.57
N VAL A 49 -9.34 19.64 -8.13
CA VAL A 49 -10.21 20.79 -8.40
C VAL A 49 -9.64 22.06 -7.76
N GLY A 50 -9.25 21.99 -6.48
CA GLY A 50 -8.66 23.12 -5.77
C GLY A 50 -7.35 23.59 -6.41
N TYR A 51 -6.49 22.65 -6.79
CA TYR A 51 -5.26 22.94 -7.54
C TYR A 51 -5.57 23.60 -8.89
N GLY A 52 -6.49 23.05 -9.68
CA GLY A 52 -6.83 23.57 -11.00
C GLY A 52 -7.34 25.01 -10.95
N GLN A 53 -8.23 25.33 -10.01
CA GLN A 53 -8.75 26.69 -9.83
C GLN A 53 -7.65 27.70 -9.47
N LEU A 54 -6.76 27.34 -8.55
CA LEU A 54 -5.66 28.22 -8.14
C LEU A 54 -4.60 28.36 -9.25
N ALA A 55 -4.32 27.28 -9.98
CA ALA A 55 -3.36 27.28 -11.08
C ALA A 55 -3.86 28.15 -12.24
N LEU A 56 -5.15 28.08 -12.58
CA LEU A 56 -5.75 28.95 -13.60
C LEU A 56 -5.70 30.42 -13.17
N ARG A 57 -6.02 30.74 -11.92
CA ARG A 57 -5.91 32.11 -11.40
C ARG A 57 -4.48 32.65 -11.46
N MET A 58 -3.48 31.81 -11.19
CA MET A 58 -2.07 32.19 -11.36
C MET A 58 -1.71 32.42 -12.82
N LEU A 59 -2.28 31.63 -13.75
CA LEU A 59 -2.07 31.80 -15.18
C LEU A 59 -2.70 33.11 -15.70
N ASP A 60 -3.92 33.44 -15.24
CA ASP A 60 -4.62 34.68 -15.61
C ASP A 60 -3.91 35.94 -15.08
N ASN A 61 -3.19 35.81 -13.97
CA ASN A 61 -2.41 36.89 -13.37
C ASN A 61 -1.01 37.04 -14.00
N LEU A 62 -0.61 36.14 -14.90
CA LEU A 62 0.71 36.15 -15.51
C LEU A 62 0.88 37.38 -16.41
N GLY A 63 1.96 38.15 -16.22
CA GLY A 63 2.24 39.36 -17.00
C GLY A 63 1.55 40.64 -16.49
N ASN A 64 0.83 40.58 -15.36
CA ASN A 64 0.26 41.75 -14.71
C ASN A 64 0.96 42.04 -13.37
N GLU A 65 1.81 43.07 -13.33
CA GLU A 65 2.65 43.40 -12.17
C GLU A 65 1.84 43.77 -10.92
N GLU A 66 0.64 44.35 -11.08
CA GLU A 66 -0.25 44.72 -9.96
C GLU A 66 -0.80 43.49 -9.23
N LYS A 67 -0.88 42.33 -9.91
CA LYS A 67 -1.43 41.08 -9.37
C LYS A 67 -0.36 40.09 -8.88
N LEU A 68 0.88 40.56 -8.71
CA LEU A 68 1.98 39.71 -8.27
C LEU A 68 1.77 39.17 -6.84
N ALA A 69 1.20 39.97 -5.94
CA ALA A 69 0.88 39.56 -4.58
C ALA A 69 -0.20 38.47 -4.53
N ASP A 70 -1.24 38.58 -5.36
CA ASP A 70 -2.31 37.58 -5.49
C ASP A 70 -1.76 36.24 -6.00
N SER A 71 -0.85 36.29 -6.97
CA SER A 71 -0.16 35.12 -7.51
C SER A 71 0.74 34.42 -6.48
N ALA A 72 1.40 35.20 -5.62
CA ALA A 72 2.21 34.66 -4.52
C ALA A 72 1.35 33.92 -3.48
N ILE A 73 0.18 34.46 -3.14
CA ILE A 73 -0.79 33.82 -2.23
C ILE A 73 -1.31 32.53 -2.85
N CYS A 74 -1.70 32.55 -4.12
CA CYS A 74 -2.14 31.35 -4.84
C CYS A 74 -1.06 30.27 -4.85
N ASN A 75 0.21 30.64 -5.09
CA ASN A 75 1.33 29.69 -5.06
C ASN A 75 1.51 29.05 -3.66
N ALA A 76 1.40 29.85 -2.60
CA ALA A 76 1.48 29.34 -1.23
C ALA A 76 0.33 28.37 -0.91
N LEU A 77 -0.89 28.68 -1.35
CA LEU A 77 -2.06 27.80 -1.20
C LEU A 77 -1.88 26.49 -1.98
N ILE A 78 -1.36 26.54 -3.21
CA ILE A 78 -1.05 25.34 -4.00
C ILE A 78 -0.01 24.46 -3.28
N CYS A 79 1.06 25.06 -2.75
CA CYS A 79 2.05 24.32 -1.96
C CYS A 79 1.39 23.63 -0.75
N GLY A 80 0.48 24.32 -0.07
CA GLY A 80 -0.31 23.76 1.04
C GLY A 80 -1.19 22.59 0.62
N ILE A 81 -1.95 22.73 -0.47
CA ILE A 81 -2.79 21.65 -1.01
C ILE A 81 -1.94 20.45 -1.42
N ALA A 82 -0.83 20.67 -2.13
CA ALA A 82 0.06 19.61 -2.56
C ALA A 82 0.66 18.86 -1.37
N PHE A 83 1.03 19.57 -0.30
CA PHE A 83 1.51 18.95 0.93
C PHE A 83 0.46 18.07 1.60
N VAL A 84 -0.78 18.56 1.75
CA VAL A 84 -1.88 17.76 2.30
C VAL A 84 -2.18 16.54 1.42
N ALA A 85 -2.14 16.70 0.09
CA ALA A 85 -2.36 15.61 -0.86
C ALA A 85 -1.25 14.54 -0.81
N ILE A 86 0.00 14.93 -0.54
CA ILE A 86 1.11 13.99 -0.27
C ILE A 86 0.82 13.16 0.99
N VAL A 87 0.37 13.80 2.08
CA VAL A 87 -0.02 13.09 3.32
C VAL A 87 -1.13 12.08 3.04
N PHE A 88 -2.18 12.50 2.30
CA PHE A 88 -3.27 11.62 1.90
C PHE A 88 -2.78 10.43 1.05
N SER A 89 -1.83 10.65 0.14
CA SER A 89 -1.24 9.60 -0.68
C SER A 89 -0.46 8.58 0.17
N VAL A 90 0.28 9.05 1.18
CA VAL A 90 0.98 8.16 2.14
C VAL A 90 -0.03 7.33 2.95
N ILE A 91 -1.09 7.97 3.47
CA ILE A 91 -2.17 7.27 4.19
C ILE A 91 -2.85 6.22 3.31
N TRP A 92 -3.06 6.53 2.03
CA TRP A 92 -3.61 5.58 1.05
C TRP A 92 -2.73 4.34 0.91
N ILE A 93 -1.42 4.54 0.67
CA ILE A 93 -0.44 3.45 0.52
C ILE A 93 -0.43 2.58 1.79
N MET A 94 -0.47 3.20 2.96
CA MET A 94 -0.47 2.49 4.24
C MET A 94 -1.74 1.66 4.44
N THR A 95 -2.91 2.23 4.14
CA THR A 95 -4.21 1.53 4.20
C THR A 95 -4.23 0.32 3.27
N ALA A 96 -3.73 0.48 2.03
CA ALA A 96 -3.65 -0.60 1.06
C ALA A 96 -2.72 -1.75 1.51
N LYS A 97 -1.53 -1.40 2.06
CA LYS A 97 -0.59 -2.39 2.62
C LYS A 97 -1.12 -3.08 3.86
N ALA A 98 -1.82 -2.36 4.73
CA ALA A 98 -2.41 -2.93 5.95
C ALA A 98 -3.47 -3.98 5.62
N SER A 99 -4.35 -3.68 4.66
CA SER A 99 -5.38 -4.61 4.21
C SER A 99 -4.78 -5.84 3.52
N LYS A 100 -3.73 -5.68 2.70
CA LYS A 100 -2.98 -6.81 2.13
C LYS A 100 -2.37 -7.72 3.21
N GLY A 101 -1.84 -7.15 4.28
CA GLY A 101 -1.29 -7.93 5.40
C GLY A 101 -2.33 -8.82 6.07
N TRP A 102 -3.56 -8.32 6.25
CA TRP A 102 -4.66 -9.13 6.80
C TRP A 102 -5.18 -10.18 5.81
N GLN A 103 -5.26 -9.84 4.53
CA GLN A 103 -5.64 -10.80 3.48
C GLN A 103 -4.69 -12.01 3.44
N GLU A 104 -3.38 -11.79 3.57
CA GLU A 104 -2.38 -12.87 3.61
C GLU A 104 -2.54 -13.75 4.86
N VAL A 105 -2.88 -13.16 6.01
CA VAL A 105 -3.16 -13.92 7.26
C VAL A 105 -4.40 -14.78 7.10
N TYR A 106 -5.48 -14.25 6.53
CA TYR A 106 -6.69 -15.03 6.28
C TYR A 106 -6.46 -16.13 5.26
N GLN A 107 -5.76 -15.84 4.16
CA GLN A 107 -5.45 -16.83 3.13
C GLN A 107 -4.65 -18.01 3.72
N ARG A 108 -3.61 -17.73 4.51
CA ARG A 108 -2.82 -18.79 5.15
C ARG A 108 -3.64 -19.67 6.09
N LYS A 109 -4.55 -19.05 6.87
CA LYS A 109 -5.44 -19.80 7.75
C LYS A 109 -6.47 -20.63 6.98
N ILE A 110 -6.99 -20.10 5.88
CA ILE A 110 -7.90 -20.85 5.00
C ILE A 110 -7.18 -22.06 4.43
N GLU A 111 -5.95 -21.90 3.92
CA GLU A 111 -5.12 -23.00 3.41
C GLU A 111 -4.89 -24.08 4.48
N GLU A 112 -4.58 -23.69 5.72
CA GLU A 112 -4.40 -24.63 6.85
C GLU A 112 -5.67 -25.43 7.17
N TYR A 113 -6.83 -24.77 7.24
CA TYR A 113 -8.11 -25.44 7.48
C TYR A 113 -8.50 -26.34 6.30
N GLU A 114 -8.29 -25.89 5.05
CA GLU A 114 -8.55 -26.69 3.86
C GLU A 114 -7.71 -27.96 3.81
N ASP A 115 -6.43 -27.88 4.17
CA ASP A 115 -5.54 -29.05 4.22
C ASP A 115 -5.98 -30.05 5.30
N ASN A 116 -6.40 -29.56 6.46
CA ASN A 116 -6.83 -30.40 7.58
C ASN A 116 -8.22 -31.04 7.37
N LEU A 117 -9.17 -30.32 6.78
CA LEU A 117 -10.56 -30.77 6.58
C LEU A 117 -10.73 -31.59 5.30
N LEU A 118 -10.21 -31.08 4.18
CA LEU A 118 -10.51 -31.66 2.87
C LEU A 118 -9.62 -32.87 2.56
N LYS A 119 -8.47 -33.02 3.26
CA LYS A 119 -7.45 -34.11 3.31
C LYS A 119 -6.98 -34.76 1.99
N THR A 120 -7.75 -34.66 0.90
CA THR A 120 -7.58 -35.42 -0.35
C THR A 120 -8.32 -34.82 -1.54
N ASP A 121 -9.38 -34.01 -1.36
CA ASP A 121 -10.09 -33.44 -2.51
C ASP A 121 -9.50 -32.10 -2.97
N TRP A 122 -8.61 -32.21 -3.97
CA TRP A 122 -7.88 -31.12 -4.60
C TRP A 122 -8.77 -30.13 -5.38
N THR A 123 -10.02 -30.49 -5.64
CA THR A 123 -10.94 -29.76 -6.51
C THR A 123 -11.50 -28.51 -5.84
N TYR A 124 -11.65 -28.54 -4.52
CA TYR A 124 -12.33 -27.49 -3.75
C TYR A 124 -11.38 -26.47 -3.11
N LYS A 125 -10.06 -26.68 -3.18
CA LYS A 125 -9.06 -25.76 -2.61
C LYS A 125 -8.93 -24.48 -3.41
N LEU A 126 -8.84 -23.33 -2.72
CA LEU A 126 -8.77 -22.01 -3.36
C LEU A 126 -7.54 -21.86 -4.27
N ALA A 127 -6.38 -22.34 -3.81
CA ALA A 127 -5.11 -22.22 -4.53
C ALA A 127 -5.11 -22.94 -5.89
N ASN A 128 -5.88 -24.02 -6.01
CA ASN A 128 -5.82 -24.92 -7.16
C ASN A 128 -6.81 -24.56 -8.29
N ASN A 129 -7.80 -23.70 -8.02
CA ASN A 129 -8.78 -23.21 -9.01
C ASN A 129 -8.19 -22.26 -10.09
N THR A 130 -6.87 -22.10 -10.11
CA THR A 130 -6.11 -21.42 -11.16
C THR A 130 -5.46 -22.38 -12.16
N GLY A 131 -5.41 -23.69 -11.85
CA GLY A 131 -4.90 -24.71 -12.76
C GLY A 131 -5.74 -24.80 -14.04
N GLY A 132 -5.09 -24.80 -15.20
CA GLY A 132 -5.74 -24.86 -16.51
C GLY A 132 -6.28 -23.52 -17.04
N LYS A 133 -6.09 -22.41 -16.33
CA LYS A 133 -6.37 -21.07 -16.84
C LYS A 133 -5.09 -20.44 -17.38
N ASP A 134 -5.13 -20.06 -18.65
CA ASP A 134 -4.06 -19.26 -19.26
C ASP A 134 -4.18 -17.82 -18.76
N PHE A 135 -3.08 -17.32 -18.21
CA PHE A 135 -2.96 -15.93 -17.79
C PHE A 135 -1.98 -15.21 -18.71
N PHE A 136 -2.35 -14.01 -19.13
CA PHE A 136 -1.50 -13.15 -19.94
C PHE A 136 -1.30 -11.82 -19.23
N ASP A 137 -0.06 -11.53 -18.85
CA ASP A 137 0.30 -10.33 -18.08
C ASP A 137 0.56 -9.10 -18.98
N CYS A 138 0.21 -9.18 -20.26
CA CYS A 138 0.34 -8.06 -21.19
C CYS A 138 -0.78 -7.05 -20.98
N ILE A 139 -0.43 -5.79 -20.76
CA ILE A 139 -1.39 -4.68 -20.51
C ILE A 139 -2.36 -4.47 -21.68
N LEU A 140 -1.92 -4.78 -22.90
CA LEU A 140 -2.71 -4.61 -24.13
C LEU A 140 -3.60 -5.82 -24.47
N SER A 141 -3.52 -6.89 -23.67
CA SER A 141 -4.38 -8.06 -23.82
C SER A 141 -5.64 -7.90 -22.96
N THR A 142 -6.78 -8.33 -23.49
CA THR A 142 -8.04 -8.43 -22.74
C THR A 142 -8.16 -9.73 -21.96
N MET A 143 -7.16 -10.61 -22.04
CA MET A 143 -7.11 -11.86 -21.30
C MET A 143 -6.82 -11.63 -19.80
N PRO A 144 -7.28 -12.54 -18.92
CA PRO A 144 -7.05 -12.40 -17.48
C PRO A 144 -5.56 -12.43 -17.14
N GLY A 145 -5.09 -11.47 -16.34
CA GLY A 145 -3.70 -11.36 -15.88
C GLY A 145 -3.54 -11.70 -14.40
N ARG A 146 -2.31 -11.98 -13.96
CA ARG A 146 -1.99 -12.35 -12.56
C ARG A 146 -1.81 -11.13 -11.67
N PHE A 147 -2.77 -10.21 -11.70
CA PHE A 147 -2.71 -8.97 -10.94
C PHE A 147 -3.44 -9.06 -9.61
N SER A 148 -2.75 -8.68 -8.53
CA SER A 148 -3.37 -8.56 -7.22
C SER A 148 -4.04 -7.20 -7.10
N VAL A 149 -5.34 -7.20 -6.84
CA VAL A 149 -6.17 -6.04 -6.54
C VAL A 149 -5.52 -5.10 -5.51
N SER A 150 -5.00 -5.64 -4.42
CA SER A 150 -4.38 -4.86 -3.35
C SER A 150 -3.04 -4.22 -3.78
N ARG A 151 -2.30 -4.85 -4.70
CA ARG A 151 -1.07 -4.28 -5.28
C ARG A 151 -1.41 -3.14 -6.24
N ILE A 152 -2.45 -3.30 -7.07
CA ILE A 152 -2.95 -2.23 -7.93
C ILE A 152 -3.36 -1.03 -7.08
N ASN A 153 -4.12 -1.26 -6.01
CA ASN A 153 -4.56 -0.17 -5.13
C ASN A 153 -3.37 0.55 -4.44
N THR A 154 -2.35 -0.21 -4.04
CA THR A 154 -1.11 0.38 -3.50
C THR A 154 -0.38 1.22 -4.56
N LEU A 155 -0.35 0.76 -5.81
CA LEU A 155 0.27 1.46 -6.93
C LEU A 155 -0.43 2.80 -7.22
N ILE A 156 -1.77 2.85 -7.15
CA ILE A 156 -2.53 4.11 -7.32
C ILE A 156 -2.05 5.16 -6.31
N GLY A 157 -1.91 4.78 -5.03
CA GLY A 157 -1.39 5.68 -4.00
C GLY A 157 0.05 6.16 -4.28
N ILE A 158 0.91 5.28 -4.81
CA ILE A 158 2.30 5.64 -5.20
C ILE A 158 2.31 6.63 -6.37
N VAL A 159 1.48 6.40 -7.39
CA VAL A 159 1.36 7.31 -8.54
C VAL A 159 0.89 8.69 -8.09
N LEU A 160 -0.14 8.75 -7.24
CA LEU A 160 -0.63 10.00 -6.67
C LEU A 160 0.45 10.74 -5.86
N PHE A 161 1.22 10.02 -5.04
CA PHE A 161 2.34 10.60 -4.30
C PHE A 161 3.34 11.30 -5.23
N TRP A 162 3.74 10.64 -6.33
CA TRP A 162 4.69 11.22 -7.29
C TRP A 162 4.12 12.40 -8.07
N ILE A 163 2.84 12.37 -8.44
CA ILE A 163 2.17 13.51 -9.10
C ILE A 163 2.18 14.73 -8.18
N TRP A 164 1.73 14.59 -6.94
CA TRP A 164 1.67 15.70 -5.99
C TRP A 164 3.05 16.19 -5.55
N LEU A 165 4.03 15.29 -5.43
CA LEU A 165 5.42 15.66 -5.20
C LEU A 165 5.97 16.50 -6.36
N SER A 166 5.67 16.12 -7.61
CA SER A 166 6.10 16.86 -8.79
C SER A 166 5.48 18.25 -8.84
N ILE A 167 4.18 18.37 -8.57
CA ILE A 167 3.48 19.66 -8.48
C ILE A 167 4.14 20.54 -7.41
N LEU A 168 4.39 20.00 -6.22
CA LEU A 168 5.04 20.74 -5.14
C LEU A 168 6.43 21.23 -5.55
N VAL A 169 7.25 20.40 -6.20
CA VAL A 169 8.58 20.79 -6.70
C VAL A 169 8.46 21.93 -7.73
N VAL A 170 7.54 21.83 -8.69
CA VAL A 170 7.32 22.89 -9.70
C VAL A 170 6.96 24.22 -9.02
N HIS A 171 6.04 24.23 -8.05
CA HIS A 171 5.62 25.46 -7.37
C HIS A 171 6.65 26.00 -6.38
N LEU A 172 7.48 25.13 -5.78
CA LEU A 172 8.57 25.56 -4.89
C LEU A 172 9.75 26.15 -5.66
N PHE A 173 10.09 25.63 -6.84
CA PHE A 173 11.32 25.98 -7.54
C PHE A 173 11.10 26.80 -8.81
N ILE A 174 10.16 26.44 -9.68
CA ILE A 174 10.06 26.98 -11.04
C ILE A 174 9.32 28.32 -11.05
N VAL A 175 8.17 28.42 -10.36
CA VAL A 175 7.37 29.67 -10.32
C VAL A 175 8.18 30.83 -9.74
N ARG A 176 9.09 30.55 -8.80
CA ARG A 176 9.89 31.57 -8.15
C ARG A 176 11.04 32.12 -8.97
N ILE A 177 11.57 31.34 -9.91
CA ILE A 177 12.63 31.80 -10.82
C ILE A 177 12.08 32.88 -11.78
N ILE A 178 10.78 32.83 -12.08
CA ILE A 178 10.11 33.76 -13.01
C ILE A 178 9.82 35.13 -12.34
N ALA A 179 9.60 35.16 -11.02
CA ALA A 179 9.16 36.35 -10.27
C ALA A 179 10.33 37.15 -9.63
N CYS A 180 11.47 37.27 -10.31
CA CYS A 180 12.73 37.83 -9.78
C CYS A 180 12.56 39.17 -9.02
N ASP A 181 13.05 39.20 -7.77
CA ASP A 181 13.52 40.41 -7.09
C ASP A 181 14.89 40.07 -6.47
N GLU A 182 15.92 40.90 -6.72
CA GLU A 182 17.34 40.62 -6.43
C GLU A 182 17.75 40.91 -4.97
N ASN A 183 16.79 40.89 -4.05
CA ASN A 183 17.06 41.25 -2.65
C ASN A 183 17.56 40.05 -1.83
N VAL A 184 18.82 40.10 -1.38
CA VAL A 184 19.48 39.06 -0.57
C VAL A 184 18.73 38.75 0.74
N LEU A 185 18.10 39.76 1.35
CA LEU A 185 17.31 39.60 2.58
C LEU A 185 16.07 38.71 2.38
N TYR A 186 15.60 38.60 1.14
CA TYR A 186 14.46 37.79 0.75
C TYR A 186 14.81 36.31 0.52
N TYR A 187 16.07 36.03 0.19
CA TYR A 187 16.54 34.68 -0.13
C TYR A 187 16.52 33.75 1.10
N LEU A 188 16.85 34.29 2.27
CA LEU A 188 16.92 33.57 3.55
C LEU A 188 15.57 32.95 3.98
N PRO A 189 14.46 33.71 4.09
CA PRO A 189 13.16 33.16 4.46
C PRO A 189 12.60 32.20 3.39
N VAL A 190 12.90 32.42 2.11
CA VAL A 190 12.49 31.53 1.01
C VAL A 190 13.23 30.19 1.09
N ALA A 191 14.53 30.20 1.33
CA ALA A 191 15.32 29.00 1.52
C ALA A 191 14.87 28.21 2.77
N ALA A 192 14.59 28.92 3.87
CA ALA A 192 14.05 28.32 5.09
C ALA A 192 12.69 27.64 4.85
N ASN A 193 11.80 28.26 4.08
CA ASN A 193 10.50 27.67 3.73
C ASN A 193 10.65 26.37 2.90
N LYS A 194 11.55 26.35 1.90
CA LYS A 194 11.83 25.12 1.12
C LYS A 194 12.38 24.01 2.02
N LEU A 195 13.32 24.35 2.90
CA LEU A 195 13.91 23.39 3.85
C LEU A 195 12.84 22.84 4.80
N LEU A 196 11.92 23.68 5.29
CA LEU A 196 10.79 23.27 6.11
C LEU A 196 9.94 22.21 5.41
N PHE A 197 9.52 22.44 4.16
CA PHE A 197 8.73 21.45 3.41
C PHE A 197 9.49 20.14 3.19
N ILE A 198 10.79 20.19 2.89
CA ILE A 198 11.62 18.98 2.74
C ILE A 198 11.67 18.20 4.05
N VAL A 199 11.94 18.88 5.18
CA VAL A 199 11.97 18.25 6.51
C VAL A 199 10.61 17.64 6.86
N LEU A 200 9.52 18.35 6.59
CA LEU A 200 8.16 17.84 6.81
C LEU A 200 7.86 16.60 5.95
N ILE A 201 8.24 16.59 4.68
CA ILE A 201 8.09 15.42 3.79
C ILE A 201 8.89 14.24 4.34
N VAL A 202 10.15 14.45 4.74
CA VAL A 202 10.99 13.41 5.33
C VAL A 202 10.34 12.85 6.59
N ILE A 203 9.88 13.72 7.49
CA ILE A 203 9.14 13.35 8.70
C ILE A 203 7.90 12.53 8.35
N ILE A 204 7.11 12.94 7.38
CA ILE A 204 5.89 12.24 6.96
C ILE A 204 6.21 10.87 6.41
N VAL A 205 7.17 10.77 5.50
CA VAL A 205 7.54 9.52 4.83
C VAL A 205 8.21 8.53 5.79
N TRP A 206 8.99 9.02 6.77
CA TRP A 206 9.70 8.16 7.71
C TRP A 206 8.97 7.90 9.02
N LEU A 207 8.38 8.93 9.63
CA LEU A 207 7.77 8.83 10.97
C LEU A 207 6.34 8.31 10.92
N LEU A 208 5.51 8.69 9.94
CA LEU A 208 4.11 8.21 9.90
C LEU A 208 4.03 6.68 9.77
N PRO A 209 4.76 6.01 8.85
CA PRO A 209 4.70 4.56 8.74
C PRO A 209 5.22 3.84 9.98
N ARG A 210 6.18 4.46 10.69
CA ARG A 210 6.75 3.90 11.91
C ARG A 210 5.79 4.03 13.09
N SER A 211 5.14 5.18 13.22
CA SER A 211 4.17 5.47 14.29
C SER A 211 2.91 4.60 14.18
N LEU A 212 2.40 4.41 12.96
CA LEU A 212 1.14 3.69 12.72
C LEU A 212 1.34 2.17 12.50
N ARG A 213 2.56 1.65 12.68
CA ARG A 213 2.81 0.21 12.51
C ARG A 213 2.11 -0.58 13.62
N SER A 214 1.28 -1.55 13.22
CA SER A 214 0.63 -2.46 14.16
C SER A 214 1.64 -3.30 14.95
N SER A 215 1.48 -3.31 16.28
CA SER A 215 2.32 -4.08 17.20
C SER A 215 2.10 -5.60 17.10
N LYS A 216 0.92 -6.05 16.63
CA LYS A 216 0.53 -7.46 16.59
C LYS A 216 0.96 -8.16 15.30
N LEU A 217 0.73 -7.55 14.13
CA LEU A 217 1.10 -8.16 12.83
C LEU A 217 2.62 -8.38 12.70
N GLY A 218 3.43 -7.45 13.22
CA GLY A 218 4.90 -7.58 13.20
C GLY A 218 5.46 -8.62 14.17
N ARG A 219 4.78 -8.85 15.30
CA ARG A 219 5.22 -9.78 16.35
C ARG A 219 5.02 -11.24 15.94
N ASN A 220 3.92 -11.55 15.25
CA ASN A 220 3.61 -12.91 14.82
C ASN A 220 4.59 -13.43 13.77
N ASN A 221 4.97 -12.62 12.78
CA ASN A 221 6.01 -13.01 11.79
C ASN A 221 7.37 -13.32 12.44
N ILE A 222 7.74 -12.60 13.50
CA ILE A 222 8.99 -12.87 14.26
C ILE A 222 8.89 -14.19 15.02
N ILE A 223 7.72 -14.49 15.60
CA ILE A 223 7.48 -15.73 16.34
C ILE A 223 7.40 -16.94 15.38
N GLU A 224 6.71 -16.82 14.25
CA GLU A 224 6.63 -17.86 13.20
C GLU A 224 8.00 -18.16 12.61
N ASN A 225 8.76 -17.13 12.24
CA ASN A 225 10.14 -17.32 11.79
C ASN A 225 10.97 -18.01 12.88
N ASN A 226 10.89 -17.58 14.15
CA ASN A 226 11.60 -18.26 15.24
C ASN A 226 11.16 -19.71 15.48
N LYS A 227 9.88 -20.05 15.26
CA LYS A 227 9.40 -21.44 15.31
C LYS A 227 10.02 -22.24 14.16
N HIS A 228 9.97 -21.75 12.93
CA HIS A 228 10.63 -22.39 11.79
C HIS A 228 12.14 -22.53 12.01
N THR A 229 12.83 -21.52 12.57
CA THR A 229 14.26 -21.62 12.92
C THR A 229 14.52 -22.64 14.02
N ARG A 230 13.63 -22.79 15.02
CA ARG A 230 13.75 -23.85 16.05
C ARG A 230 13.56 -25.25 15.49
N TYR A 231 12.57 -25.47 14.62
CA TYR A 231 12.39 -26.77 13.94
C TYR A 231 13.54 -27.07 12.97
N SER A 232 14.13 -26.02 12.36
CA SER A 232 15.32 -26.15 11.50
C SER A 232 16.61 -26.43 12.30
N ALA A 233 16.72 -25.91 13.53
CA ALA A 233 17.89 -26.08 14.40
C ALA A 233 17.94 -27.46 15.08
N VAL A 234 16.80 -28.15 15.23
CA VAL A 234 16.75 -29.54 15.72
C VAL A 234 17.14 -30.55 14.63
N GLY A 235 17.28 -30.13 13.37
CA GLY A 235 17.55 -31.01 12.22
C GLY A 235 18.91 -30.85 11.52
N ARG A 236 19.89 -30.10 12.05
CA ARG A 236 21.15 -29.89 11.33
C ARG A 236 22.38 -29.87 12.24
N ARG A 237 22.85 -31.06 12.60
CA ARG A 237 24.29 -31.27 12.79
C ARG A 237 24.94 -31.33 11.41
N ASN A 238 26.01 -30.54 11.26
CA ASN A 238 27.01 -30.51 10.18
C ASN A 238 26.75 -29.53 9.02
N GLY A 239 27.70 -28.61 8.84
CA GLY A 239 27.97 -27.94 7.57
C GLY A 239 27.73 -26.43 7.54
N VAL A 240 28.79 -25.67 7.83
CA VAL A 240 28.94 -24.21 7.67
C VAL A 240 28.72 -23.80 6.20
N CYS A 241 27.94 -22.73 5.96
CA CYS A 241 28.41 -21.52 5.23
C CYS A 241 27.32 -20.43 5.20
N ILE A 242 27.67 -19.26 5.72
CA ILE A 242 26.92 -18.00 5.61
C ILE A 242 27.26 -17.40 4.24
N LEU A 243 26.26 -17.07 3.42
CA LEU A 243 26.39 -15.99 2.44
C LEU A 243 25.01 -15.41 2.11
N TRP A 244 24.92 -14.08 2.22
CA TRP A 244 23.77 -13.25 1.88
C TRP A 244 23.28 -13.47 0.45
N ARG A 245 21.95 -13.59 0.24
CA ARG A 245 21.37 -13.36 -1.09
C ARG A 245 19.94 -12.80 -1.00
N PHE A 246 19.79 -11.58 -1.51
CA PHE A 246 18.52 -10.94 -1.85
C PHE A 246 17.70 -11.88 -2.75
N GLY A 247 16.55 -12.34 -2.26
CA GLY A 247 15.71 -13.34 -2.91
C GLY A 247 14.77 -12.73 -3.95
N GLY A 248 15.22 -12.72 -5.20
CA GLY A 248 14.32 -12.79 -6.35
C GLY A 248 13.66 -14.18 -6.40
N SER A 249 12.37 -14.18 -6.70
CA SER A 249 11.54 -15.36 -6.90
C SER A 249 12.13 -16.27 -7.98
N ARG A 250 12.51 -17.50 -7.59
CA ARG A 250 12.80 -18.58 -8.52
C ARG A 250 12.00 -19.81 -8.06
N PHE A 251 10.89 -20.07 -8.76
CA PHE A 251 10.21 -21.36 -8.73
C PHE A 251 11.15 -22.39 -9.38
N THR A 252 11.54 -23.41 -8.63
CA THR A 252 12.18 -24.60 -9.18
C THR A 252 11.12 -25.67 -9.34
N ASN A 253 10.87 -26.06 -10.59
CA ASN A 253 10.24 -27.33 -10.96
C ASN A 253 11.02 -28.47 -10.30
N GLN A 254 10.30 -29.38 -9.63
CA GLN A 254 10.67 -30.78 -9.59
C GLN A 254 9.39 -31.59 -9.89
N TYR A 255 9.58 -32.51 -10.83
CA TYR A 255 8.61 -33.46 -11.36
C TYR A 255 7.99 -34.35 -10.27
#